data_AF-A0A3D2SQC1-F1
#
_entry.id   AF-A0A3D2SQC1-F1
#
_cell.length_a   1.000
_cell.length_b   1.000
_cell.length_c   1.000
_cell.angle_alpha   90.00
_cell.angle_beta   90.00
_cell.angle_gamma   90.00
#
_symmetry.space_group_name_H-M   'P 1'
#
loop_
_entity.id
_entity.type
_entity.pdbx_description
1 polymer ?
#
loop_
_entity_poly.entity_id
_entity_poly.type
_entity_poly.pdbx_seq_one_letter_code
_entity_poly.pdbx_strand_id
1 'polypeptide(L)'
;MIQQIDAPLREDVRLLGNLLGETLKQHAGQDLFNQVEQIRALAKGARDGHAEAEKKLEQLFWGLKDEEILPLTRAFSQFLNFANIAE
;
A
#
# COMPACT_ATOMS: atom_id res chain seq x y z
N MET A 1 -21.90 -6.77 -4.97
CA MET A 1 -22.39 -5.42 -4.68
C MET A 1 -21.16 -4.61 -4.30
N ILE A 2 -20.64 -3.79 -5.22
CA ILE A 2 -19.48 -2.93 -4.92
C ILE A 2 -20.01 -1.86 -3.98
N GLN A 3 -19.65 -1.93 -2.69
CA GLN A 3 -20.02 -0.88 -1.75
C GLN A 3 -19.45 0.45 -2.26
N GLN A 4 -20.35 1.37 -2.55
CA GLN A 4 -20.03 2.72 -2.96
C GLN A 4 -19.47 3.41 -1.70
N ILE A 5 -18.14 3.47 -1.58
CA ILE A 5 -17.46 4.18 -0.49
C ILE A 5 -18.02 5.61 -0.47
N ASP A 6 -18.72 5.99 0.60
CA ASP A 6 -19.29 7.32 0.75
C ASP A 6 -18.17 8.39 0.71
N ALA A 7 -18.47 9.57 0.17
CA ALA A 7 -17.46 10.61 -0.03
C ALA A 7 -16.65 10.99 1.24
N PRO A 8 -17.27 11.11 2.44
CA PRO A 8 -16.54 11.34 3.70
C PRO A 8 -15.57 10.21 4.05
N LEU A 9 -16.00 8.96 3.94
CA LEU A 9 -15.15 7.78 4.20
C LEU A 9 -13.92 7.76 3.27
N ARG A 10 -14.09 8.19 2.02
CA ARG A 10 -12.99 8.30 1.06
C ARG A 10 -11.97 9.38 1.46
N GLU A 11 -12.42 10.47 2.07
CA GLU A 11 -11.54 11.52 2.60
C GLU A 11 -10.79 11.05 3.84
N ASP A 12 -11.46 10.34 4.76
CA ASP A 12 -10.84 9.78 5.97
C ASP A 12 -9.77 8.74 5.63
N VAL A 13 -10.07 7.82 4.70
CA VAL A 13 -9.08 6.85 4.19
C VAL A 13 -7.89 7.56 3.54
N ARG A 14 -8.12 8.66 2.81
CA ARG A 14 -7.04 9.46 2.21
C ARG A 14 -6.19 10.17 3.27
N LEU A 15 -6.81 10.75 4.29
CA LEU A 15 -6.13 11.40 5.40
C LEU A 15 -5.25 10.40 6.17
N LEU A 16 -5.81 9.26 6.55
CA LEU A 16 -5.07 8.21 7.27
C LEU A 16 -3.94 7.62 6.41
N GLY A 17 -4.16 7.46 5.11
CA GLY A 17 -3.12 7.05 4.16
C GLY A 17 -1.95 8.03 4.12
N ASN A 18 -2.24 9.34 4.10
CA ASN A 18 -1.19 10.38 4.13
C ASN A 18 -0.41 10.36 5.45
N LEU A 19 -1.10 10.27 6.60
CA LEU A 19 -0.45 10.22 7.91
C LEU A 19 0.45 8.99 8.07
N LEU A 20 0.01 7.83 7.57
CA LEU A 20 0.84 6.63 7.57
C LEU A 20 2.04 6.79 6.63
N GLY A 21 1.85 7.40 5.46
CA GLY A 21 2.95 7.72 4.55
C GLY A 21 4.04 8.56 5.22
N GLU A 22 3.65 9.62 5.92
CA GLU A 22 4.58 10.45 6.69
C GLU A 22 5.23 9.67 7.84
N THR A 23 4.47 8.84 8.55
CA THR A 23 5.00 7.99 9.63
C THR A 23 6.03 6.99 9.11
N LEU A 24 5.77 6.34 7.97
CA LEU A 24 6.71 5.41 7.34
C LEU A 24 8.01 6.12 6.94
N LYS A 25 7.91 7.31 6.33
CA LYS A 25 9.10 8.11 5.99
C LYS A 25 9.92 8.47 7.23
N GLN A 26 9.27 8.86 8.32
CA GLN A 26 9.94 9.25 9.57
C GLN A 26 10.62 8.07 10.28
N HIS A 27 9.97 6.92 10.34
CA HIS A 27 10.43 5.79 11.17
C HIS A 27 11.21 4.72 10.41
N ALA A 28 10.93 4.54 9.12
CA ALA A 28 11.52 3.49 8.29
C ALA A 28 12.25 4.03 7.04
N GLY A 29 12.21 5.35 6.82
CA GLY A 29 12.90 6.01 5.73
C GLY A 29 12.11 6.08 4.43
N GLN A 30 12.64 6.85 3.49
CA GLN A 30 12.02 7.11 2.19
C GLN A 30 11.95 5.85 1.30
N ASP A 31 12.92 4.94 1.44
CA ASP A 31 13.02 3.74 0.59
C ASP A 31 11.86 2.77 0.84
N LEU A 32 11.53 2.49 2.11
CA LEU A 32 10.39 1.63 2.43
C LEU A 32 9.08 2.25 1.94
N PHE A 33 8.91 3.56 2.11
CA PHE A 33 7.73 4.27 1.60
C PHE A 33 7.61 4.12 0.08
N ASN A 34 8.70 4.36 -0.66
CA ASN A 34 8.73 4.23 -2.12
C ASN A 34 8.36 2.82 -2.57
N GLN A 35 8.90 1.81 -1.88
CA GLN A 35 8.64 0.41 -2.18
C GLN A 35 7.18 0.03 -1.95
N VAL A 36 6.58 0.49 -0.84
CA VAL A 36 5.15 0.30 -0.57
C VAL A 36 4.28 0.97 -1.63
N GLU A 37 4.58 2.21 -2.01
CA GLU A 37 3.82 2.93 -3.05
C GLU A 37 3.96 2.27 -4.43
N GLN A 38 5.16 1.77 -4.76
CA GLN A 38 5.38 1.01 -5.98
C GLN A 38 4.50 -0.25 -6.02
N ILE A 39 4.46 -1.02 -4.93
CA ILE A 39 3.59 -2.21 -4.83
C ILE A 39 2.12 -1.83 -4.96
N ARG A 40 1.68 -0.74 -4.31
CA ARG A 40 0.28 -0.26 -4.40
C ARG A 40 -0.10 0.10 -5.84
N ALA A 41 0.77 0.82 -6.54
CA ALA A 41 0.55 1.20 -7.93
C ALA A 41 0.47 -0.02 -8.86
N LEU A 42 1.41 -0.97 -8.73
CA LEU A 42 1.43 -2.20 -9.52
C LEU A 42 0.22 -3.09 -9.22
N ALA A 43 -0.15 -3.27 -7.95
CA ALA A 43 -1.31 -4.05 -7.54
C ALA A 43 -2.63 -3.44 -8.06
N LYS A 44 -2.73 -2.10 -8.10
CA LYS A 44 -3.86 -1.43 -8.74
C LYS A 44 -3.90 -1.73 -10.24
N GLY A 45 -2.77 -1.55 -10.93
CA GLY A 45 -2.70 -1.82 -12.37
C GLY A 45 -3.03 -3.28 -12.71
N ALA A 46 -2.55 -4.24 -11.92
CA ALA A 46 -2.87 -5.65 -12.09
C ALA A 46 -4.37 -5.92 -11.94
N ARG A 47 -5.03 -5.33 -10.92
CA ARG A 47 -6.49 -5.41 -10.75
C ARG A 47 -7.28 -4.79 -11.90
N ASP A 48 -6.75 -3.72 -12.50
CA ASP A 48 -7.34 -3.06 -13.67
C ASP A 48 -7.09 -3.84 -14.98
N GLY A 49 -6.44 -5.02 -14.92
CA GLY A 49 -6.22 -5.92 -16.06
C GLY A 49 -4.90 -5.69 -16.81
N HIS A 50 -3.99 -4.86 -16.27
CA HIS A 50 -2.69 -4.61 -16.90
C HIS A 50 -1.70 -5.75 -16.60
N ALA A 51 -1.57 -6.71 -17.51
CA ALA A 51 -0.67 -7.86 -17.38
C ALA A 51 0.80 -7.48 -17.14
N GLU A 52 1.26 -6.34 -17.66
CA GLU A 52 2.61 -5.84 -17.40
C GLU A 52 2.81 -5.42 -15.94
N ALA A 53 1.77 -4.87 -15.29
CA ALA A 53 1.82 -4.47 -13.89
C ALA A 53 1.84 -5.71 -12.98
N GLU A 54 1.06 -6.74 -13.33
CA GLU A 54 1.09 -8.04 -12.65
C GLU A 54 2.47 -8.68 -12.72
N LYS A 55 3.07 -8.78 -13.92
CA LYS A 55 4.41 -9.34 -14.10
C LYS A 55 5.48 -8.57 -13.33
N LYS A 56 5.42 -7.23 -13.31
CA LYS A 56 6.33 -6.39 -12.54
C LYS A 56 6.15 -6.59 -11.03
N LEU A 57 4.91 -6.78 -10.58
CA LEU A 57 4.61 -7.05 -9.18
C LEU A 57 5.20 -8.40 -8.73
N GLU A 58 5.04 -9.44 -9.55
CA GLU A 58 5.66 -10.75 -9.31
C GLU A 58 7.19 -10.61 -9.21
N GLN A 59 7.83 -9.96 -10.19
CA GLN A 59 9.28 -9.75 -10.19
C GLN A 59 9.78 -9.00 -8.94
N LEU A 60 9.01 -8.00 -8.48
CA LEU A 60 9.33 -7.29 -7.25
C LEU A 60 9.34 -8.24 -6.06
N PHE A 61 8.31 -9.09 -5.91
CA PHE A 61 8.25 -10.06 -4.81
C PHE A 61 9.34 -11.12 -4.88
N TRP A 62 9.71 -11.58 -6.08
CA TRP A 62 10.86 -12.49 -6.26
C TRP A 62 12.21 -11.86 -5.91
N GLY A 63 12.32 -10.54 -5.99
CA GLY A 63 13.53 -9.78 -5.66
C GLY A 63 13.62 -9.30 -4.21
N LEU A 64 12.58 -9.54 -3.39
CA LEU A 64 12.58 -9.15 -1.98
C LEU A 64 13.62 -9.95 -1.20
N LYS A 65 14.40 -9.25 -0.38
CA LYS A 65 15.27 -9.86 0.63
C LYS A 65 14.47 -10.15 1.90
N ASP A 66 14.88 -11.18 2.64
CA ASP A 66 14.24 -11.57 3.90
C ASP A 66 14.13 -10.41 4.91
N GLU A 67 15.14 -9.55 4.95
CA GLU A 67 15.19 -8.35 5.81
C GLU A 67 14.11 -7.30 5.47
N GLU A 68 13.63 -7.28 4.22
CA GLU A 68 12.64 -6.33 3.72
C GLU A 68 11.20 -6.82 3.93
N ILE A 69 11.00 -8.14 4.08
CA ILE A 69 9.67 -8.74 4.21
C ILE A 69 8.94 -8.22 5.45
N LEU A 70 9.60 -8.26 6.61
CA LEU A 70 8.96 -7.89 7.88
C LEU A 70 8.54 -6.41 7.94
N PRO A 71 9.41 -5.44 7.59
CA PRO A 71 9.02 -4.03 7.49
C PRO A 71 7.86 -3.81 6.51
N LEU A 72 7.92 -4.47 5.34
CA LEU A 72 6.91 -4.33 4.30
C LEU A 72 5.54 -4.85 4.75
N THR A 73 5.48 -6.06 5.33
CA THR A 73 4.24 -6.63 5.86
C THR A 73 3.65 -5.74 6.96
N ARG A 74 4.48 -5.23 7.88
CA ARG A 74 4.03 -4.31 8.93
C ARG A 74 3.42 -3.04 8.38
N ALA A 75 4.03 -2.43 7.36
CA ALA A 75 3.50 -1.25 6.70
C ALA A 75 2.09 -1.52 6.13
N PHE A 76 1.90 -2.62 5.39
CA PHE A 76 0.59 -2.99 4.86
C PHE A 76 -0.45 -3.33 5.93
N SER A 77 -0.06 -4.03 7.00
CA SER A 77 -0.96 -4.29 8.12
C SER A 77 -1.44 -2.98 8.76
N GLN A 78 -0.57 -1.98 8.90
CA GLN A 78 -0.96 -0.69 9.44
C GLN A 78 -1.92 0.06 8.50
N PHE A 79 -1.73 -0.03 7.17
CA PHE A 79 -2.68 0.52 6.20
C PHE A 79 -4.08 -0.10 6.36
N LEU A 80 -4.16 -1.42 6.54
CA LEU A 80 -5.44 -2.12 6.73
C LEU A 80 -6.09 -1.74 8.06
N ASN A 81 -5.31 -1.66 9.15
CA ASN A 81 -5.83 -1.24 10.45
C ASN A 81 -6.46 0.17 10.37
N PHE A 82 -5.83 1.09 9.64
CA PHE A 82 -6.38 2.43 9.45
C PHE A 82 -7.60 2.46 8.52
N ALA A 83 -7.62 1.66 7.46
CA ALA A 83 -8.82 1.53 6.63
C ALA A 83 -10.02 1.04 7.46
N ASN A 84 -9.81 0.03 8.33
CA ASN A 84 -10.84 -0.48 9.22
C ASN A 84 -11.29 0.50 10.32
N ILE A 85 -10.44 1.48 10.69
CA ILE A 85 -10.81 2.53 11.67
C ILE A 85 -11.62 3.65 10.99
N ALA A 86 -11.38 3.91 9.71
CA ALA A 86 -12.13 4.90 8.94
C ALA A 86 -13.54 4.43 8.59
N GLU A 87 -13.72 3.13 8.33
CA GLU A 87 -15.02 2.48 8.07
C GLU A 87 -15.94 2.48 9.30
#